data_AF-A0A2N8TBL9-F1
#
_entry.id   AF-A0A2N8TBL9-F1
#
_cell.length_a   1.000
_cell.length_b   1.000
_cell.length_c   1.000
_cell.angle_alpha   90.00
_cell.angle_beta   90.00
_cell.angle_gamma   90.00
#
_symmetry.space_group_name_H-M   'P 1'
#
loop_
_entity.id
_entity.type
_entity.pdbx_description
1 polymer ?
#
loop_
_entity_poly.entity_id
_entity_poly.type
_entity_poly.pdbx_seq_one_letter_code
_entity_poly.pdbx_strand_id
1 'polypeptide(L)' 'MPETVAVRCPACRREHHYTAPRYPCACGAPVAPRLDRDGSPTPVTHRVWQDDWVTVRCGSCGRRGEWPRPEVGCPCGVVL' A
#
# COMPACT_ATOMS: atom_id res chain seq x y z
N MET A 1 -10.85 10.00 6.23
CA MET A 1 -11.35 8.82 5.49
C MET A 1 -10.14 7.95 5.16
N PRO A 2 -10.16 6.63 5.39
CA PRO A 2 -9.10 5.75 4.88
C PRO A 2 -9.11 5.82 3.34
N GLU A 3 -7.92 5.81 2.74
CA GLU A 3 -7.79 5.85 1.29
C GLU A 3 -8.07 4.46 0.73
N THR A 4 -9.10 4.34 -0.11
CA THR A 4 -9.40 3.11 -0.85
C THR A 4 -8.98 3.29 -2.29
N VAL A 5 -8.33 2.27 -2.85
CA VAL A 5 -7.90 2.21 -4.26
C VAL A 5 -8.38 0.92 -4.89
N ALA A 6 -8.75 1.02 -6.17
CA ALA A 6 -9.09 -0.13 -6.99
C ALA A 6 -7.82 -0.63 -7.68
N VAL A 7 -7.44 -1.87 -7.39
CA VAL A 7 -6.30 -2.58 -7.95
C VAL A 7 -6.83 -3.60 -8.92
N ARG A 8 -6.45 -3.48 -10.21
CA ARG A 8 -6.83 -4.47 -11.22
C ARG A 8 -5.72 -5.47 -11.44
N CYS A 9 -6.02 -6.76 -11.28
CA CYS A 9 -5.04 -7.80 -11.51
C CYS A 9 -4.67 -7.89 -13.00
N PRO A 10 -3.39 -7.80 -13.39
CA PRO A 10 -2.99 -7.90 -14.79
C PRO A 10 -3.24 -9.30 -15.37
N ALA A 11 -3.28 -10.36 -14.54
CA ALA A 11 -3.48 -11.73 -14.98
C ALA A 11 -4.97 -12.07 -15.26
N CYS A 12 -5.86 -11.79 -14.30
CA CYS A 12 -7.29 -12.13 -14.41
C CYS A 12 -8.20 -10.93 -14.69
N ARG A 13 -7.66 -9.71 -14.73
CA ARG A 13 -8.37 -8.42 -14.88
C ARG A 13 -9.45 -8.15 -13.83
N ARG A 14 -9.41 -8.87 -12.71
CA ARG A 14 -10.34 -8.67 -11.60
C ARG A 14 -9.97 -7.43 -10.81
N GLU A 15 -10.97 -6.65 -10.46
CA GLU A 15 -10.83 -5.46 -9.63
C GLU A 15 -10.93 -5.83 -8.14
N HIS A 16 -9.94 -5.38 -7.38
CA HIS A 16 -9.83 -5.58 -5.94
C HIS A 16 -9.73 -4.22 -5.26
N HIS A 17 -10.33 -4.08 -4.09
CA HIS A 17 -10.28 -2.83 -3.34
C HIS A 17 -9.31 -3.00 -2.18
N TYR A 18 -8.24 -2.21 -2.18
CA TYR A 18 -7.33 -2.12 -1.03
C TYR A 18 -7.65 -0.87 -0.24
N THR A 19 -7.77 -1.01 1.08
CA THR A 19 -8.01 0.11 1.99
C THR A 19 -6.80 0.26 2.89
N ALA A 20 -6.08 1.37 2.76
CA ALA A 20 -4.90 1.62 3.59
C ALA A 20 -5.28 1.79 5.07
N PRO A 21 -4.70 0.98 5.97
CA PRO A 21 -4.79 1.24 7.39
C PRO A 21 -4.07 2.56 7.72
N ARG A 22 -4.62 3.26 8.71
CA ARG A 22 -4.07 4.50 9.25
C ARG A 22 -3.39 4.18 10.56
N TYR A 23 -2.12 4.55 10.67
CA TYR A 23 -1.32 4.29 11.85
C TYR A 23 -0.97 5.58 12.58
N PRO A 24 -0.88 5.55 13.93
CA PRO A 24 -0.49 6.72 14.70
C PRO A 24 1.00 7.00 14.47
N CYS A 25 1.33 8.23 14.06
CA CYS A 25 2.71 8.71 14.05
C CYS A 25 3.17 9.04 15.49
N ALA A 26 4.48 9.09 15.71
CA ALA A 26 5.07 9.50 17.00
C ALA A 26 4.63 10.92 17.45
N CYS A 27 4.18 11.78 16.53
CA CYS A 27 3.61 13.09 16.87
C CYS A 27 2.11 13.05 17.24
N GLY A 28 1.46 11.89 17.21
CA GLY A 28 0.03 11.70 17.42
C GLY A 28 -0.83 11.91 16.18
N ALA A 29 -0.29 12.43 15.07
CA ALA A 29 -1.04 12.57 13.83
C ALA A 29 -1.25 11.21 13.14
N PRO A 30 -2.45 10.91 12.60
CA PRO A 30 -2.67 9.72 11.81
C PRO A 30 -1.91 9.82 10.48
N VAL A 31 -1.11 8.81 10.17
CA VAL A 31 -0.38 8.68 8.91
C VAL A 31 -0.90 7.45 8.19
N ALA A 32 -1.21 7.62 6.91
CA ALA A 32 -1.56 6.54 6.01
C ALA A 32 -0.61 6.59 4.81
N PRO A 33 -0.15 5.43 4.30
CA PRO A 33 0.54 5.39 3.02
C PRO A 33 -0.34 6.02 1.95
N ARG A 34 0.28 6.81 1.08
CA ARG A 34 -0.36 7.26 -0.15
C ARG A 34 -0.37 6.09 -1.11
N LEU A 35 -1.56 5.72 -1.55
CA LEU A 35 -1.77 4.68 -2.53
C LEU A 35 -1.83 5.37 -3.90
N ASP A 36 -0.86 5.09 -4.75
CA ASP A 36 -0.89 5.55 -6.14
C ASP A 36 -2.00 4.82 -6.91
N ARG A 37 -3.11 5.52 -7.15
CA ARG A 37 -4.25 5.00 -7.93
C ARG A 37 -3.93 4.83 -9.41
N ASP A 38 -3.04 5.69 -9.92
CA ASP A 38 -2.57 5.67 -11.31
C ASP A 38 -1.33 4.79 -11.49
N GLY A 39 -0.77 4.29 -10.38
CA GLY A 39 0.35 3.35 -10.39
C GLY A 39 -0.06 2.01 -11.00
N SER A 40 0.76 1.47 -11.90
CA SER A 40 0.53 0.12 -12.41
C SER A 40 0.79 -0.90 -11.30
N PRO A 41 -0.17 -1.76 -10.95
CA PRO A 41 0.03 -2.74 -9.91
C PRO A 41 1.07 -3.76 -10.36
N THR A 42 2.16 -3.84 -9.62
CA THR A 42 3.29 -4.72 -9.92
C THR A 42 3.12 -6.04 -9.17
N PRO A 43 3.13 -7.20 -9.86
CA PRO A 43 3.07 -8.48 -9.17
C PRO A 43 4.29 -8.65 -8.25
N VAL A 44 4.04 -8.89 -6.98
CA VAL A 44 5.05 -9.22 -5.97
C VAL A 44 5.51 -10.64 -6.22
N THR A 45 6.52 -10.80 -7.08
CA THR A 45 7.12 -12.10 -7.42
C THR A 45 8.28 -12.48 -6.51
N HIS A 46 8.89 -11.50 -5.84
CA HIS A 46 10.05 -11.71 -4.97
C HIS A 46 9.93 -10.87 -3.69
N ARG A 47 9.64 -11.52 -2.55
CA ARG A 47 9.65 -10.89 -1.23
C ARG A 47 11.09 -10.78 -0.75
N VAL A 48 11.74 -9.67 -1.05
CA VAL A 48 12.94 -9.24 -0.32
C VAL A 48 12.48 -8.33 0.81
N TRP A 49 13.01 -8.53 2.03
CA TRP A 49 12.59 -7.81 3.23
C TRP A 49 12.67 -6.27 3.08
N GLN A 50 13.49 -5.78 2.15
CA GLN A 50 13.64 -4.35 1.81
C GLN A 50 12.51 -3.81 0.92
N ASP A 51 11.85 -4.66 0.13
CA ASP A 51 10.76 -4.27 -0.79
C ASP A 51 9.38 -4.32 -0.11
N ASP A 52 9.34 -4.85 1.11
CA ASP A 52 8.15 -5.01 1.94
C ASP A 52 7.80 -3.72 2.71
N TRP A 53 8.65 -2.70 2.72
CA TRP A 53 8.40 -1.46 3.46
C TRP A 53 8.32 -0.23 2.55
N VAL A 54 7.23 0.53 2.68
CA VAL A 54 7.08 1.84 2.04
C VAL A 54 7.36 2.95 3.04
N THR A 55 8.20 3.90 2.65
CA THR A 55 8.47 5.08 3.46
C THR A 55 7.38 6.13 3.24
N VAL A 56 6.60 6.41 4.28
CA VAL A 56 5.53 7.39 4.26
C VAL A 56 5.94 8.61 5.08
N ARG A 57 5.82 9.80 4.49
CA ARG A 57 6.09 11.06 5.20
C ARG A 57 4.81 11.57 5.88
N CYS A 58 4.91 11.86 7.17
CA CYS A 58 3.86 12.55 7.91
C CYS A 58 3.70 13.98 7.38
N GLY A 59 2.48 14.34 6.96
CA GLY A 59 2.17 15.72 6.53
C GLY A 59 2.20 16.75 7.65
N SER A 60 2.11 16.31 8.92
CA SER A 60 2.09 17.21 10.09
C SER A 60 3.51 17.51 10.62
N CYS A 61 4.30 16.48 10.93
CA CYS A 61 5.64 16.66 11.50
C CYS A 61 6.80 16.44 10.51
N GLY A 62 6.52 15.99 9.28
CA GLY A 62 7.54 15.71 8.28
C GLY A 62 8.37 14.44 8.50
N ARG A 63 8.14 13.69 9.59
CA ARG A 63 8.85 12.43 9.84
C ARG A 63 8.49 11.37 8.80
N ARG A 64 9.47 10.54 8.47
CA ARG A 64 9.31 9.35 7.62
C ARG A 64 9.07 8.15 8.53
N GLY A 65 7.98 7.43 8.31
CA GLY A 65 7.69 6.16 8.95
C GLY A 65 7.71 5.06 7.91
N GLU A 66 8.28 3.92 8.26
CA GLU A 66 8.28 2.71 7.43
C GLU A 66 7.03 1.91 7.77
N TRP A 67 6.27 1.57 6.75
CA TRP A 67 5.04 0.80 6.89
C TRP A 67 5.06 -0.38 5.91
N PRO A 68 4.42 -1.50 6.25
CA PRO A 68 4.35 -2.63 5.35
C PRO A 68 3.70 -2.21 4.03
N ARG A 69 4.25 -2.69 2.93
CA ARG A 69 3.81 -2.39 1.58
C ARG A 69 2.36 -2.86 1.42
N PRO A 70 1.49 -2.04 0.81
CA PRO A 70 0.14 -2.45 0.47
C PRO A 70 0.16 -3.68 -0.45
N GLU A 71 -0.29 -4.83 0.05
CA GLU A 71 -0.43 -6.05 -0.74
C GLU A 71 -1.89 -6.48 -0.89
N VAL A 72 -2.24 -6.95 -2.08
CA VAL A 72 -3.55 -7.51 -2.44
C VAL A 72 -3.36 -8.92 -2.97
N GLY A 73 -3.84 -9.90 -2.20
CA GLY A 73 -3.94 -11.28 -2.67
C GLY A 73 -5.09 -11.44 -3.65
N CYS A 74 -4.79 -11.76 -4.90
CA CYS A 74 -5.80 -12.11 -5.89
C CYS A 74 -6.06 -13.63 -5.86
N PRO A 75 -7.31 -14.12 -5.90
CA PRO A 75 -7.64 -15.55 -5.87
C PRO A 75 -7.12 -16.34 -7.09
N CYS A 76 -6.55 -15.67 -8.10
CA CYS A 76 -5.86 -16.33 -9.20
C CYS A 76 -4.43 -16.81 -8.84
N GLY A 77 -3.92 -16.45 -7.67
CA GLY A 77 -2.57 -16.80 -7.21
C GLY A 77 -1.53 -15.69 -7.36
N VAL A 78 -1.89 -14.53 -7.90
CA VAL A 78 -1.02 -13.34 -7.98
C VAL A 78 -1.19 -12.47 -6.74
N VAL A 79 -0.09 -11.99 -6.17
CA VAL A 79 -0.07 -10.95 -5.13
C VAL A 79 0.40 -9.65 -5.78
N LEU A 80 -0.31 -8.55 -5.55
CA LEU A 80 -0.04 -7.22 -6.10
C LEU A 80 0.30 -6.24 -4.99
#